data_AF-A0A0V0QS86-F1
#
_entry.id   AF-A0A0V0QS86-F1
#
_cell.length_a   1.000
_cell.length_b   1.000
_cell.length_c   1.000
_cell.angle_alpha   90.00
_cell.angle_beta   90.00
_cell.angle_gamma   90.00
#
_symmetry.space_group_name_H-M   'P 1'
#
loop_
_entity.id
_entity.type
_entity.pdbx_description
1 polymer ?
#
loop_
_entity_poly.entity_id
_entity_poly.type
_entity_poly.pdbx_seq_one_letter_code
_entity_poly.pdbx_strand_id
1 'polypeptide(L)'
;MQEDNPKQVICQLLREFYQKGWCSGSGGGISIRESDDSIYVAPSGVLKEYVQEDEIYKINIEGEVVENPTSSKQLKPSECSPLFNEMYKQRRSGAALHSHSLNACLITRLYDTEVHAIDFEMIKGIKGHKNSEFCVIPLIENTENECQLTERLSSALISYPRTQGILVRNHGLYVFGETWQKAKIAAECYDYIFKAILELKKFGISCKQTISCDPKLRIWYVDEDQMKLDEKEGKLDIRQAYQYRQYQWLTPEYLKKLGIIYWKLDGQEDNQTLQKIRNERGYKNYDIIEISEKKSKNYKQMLETFKQEHIHYDEEIRYIIDGSGYFDIRSHEDKWIRIHVTRGDMIVLPEGMYHRFTTDACNYIKAMRLFQDEPKWTPYNRPDDESVSRKKYLQYIQTQF
;
A
#
# COMPACT_ATOMS: atom_id res chain seq x y z
N MET A 1 -32.96 1.93 -14.01
CA MET A 1 -32.90 1.05 -12.82
C MET A 1 -33.64 1.79 -11.74
N GLN A 2 -34.53 1.11 -11.01
CA GLN A 2 -35.21 1.69 -9.86
C GLN A 2 -34.12 2.07 -8.86
N GLU A 3 -34.06 3.33 -8.43
CA GLU A 3 -33.11 3.74 -7.38
C GLU A 3 -33.50 3.01 -6.10
N ASP A 4 -32.64 2.09 -5.65
CA ASP A 4 -32.86 1.37 -4.39
C ASP A 4 -32.80 2.39 -3.26
N ASN A 5 -33.81 2.45 -2.39
CA ASN A 5 -33.79 3.34 -1.23
C ASN A 5 -32.60 2.97 -0.32
N PRO A 6 -31.62 3.86 -0.10
CA PRO A 6 -30.39 3.53 0.64
C PRO A 6 -30.67 3.08 2.08
N LYS A 7 -31.73 3.62 2.72
CA LYS A 7 -32.13 3.21 4.08
C LYS A 7 -32.55 1.74 4.11
N GLN A 8 -33.32 1.30 3.10
CA GLN A 8 -33.77 -0.10 2.96
C GLN A 8 -32.60 -1.04 2.71
N VAL A 9 -31.72 -0.66 1.78
CA VAL A 9 -30.53 -1.45 1.44
C VAL A 9 -29.62 -1.61 2.65
N ILE A 10 -29.37 -0.55 3.41
CA ILE A 10 -28.55 -0.63 4.64
C ILE A 10 -29.16 -1.63 5.62
N CYS A 11 -30.46 -1.53 5.91
CA CYS A 11 -31.13 -2.44 6.84
C CYS A 11 -31.08 -3.90 6.36
N GLN A 12 -31.31 -4.15 5.07
CA GLN A 12 -31.21 -5.48 4.48
C GLN A 12 -29.79 -6.05 4.61
N LEU A 13 -28.78 -5.30 4.18
CA LEU A 13 -27.40 -5.77 4.20
C LEU A 13 -26.89 -5.99 5.63
N LEU A 14 -27.29 -5.18 6.61
CA LEU A 14 -26.92 -5.39 8.01
C LEU A 14 -27.47 -6.73 8.54
N ARG A 15 -28.70 -7.10 8.19
CA ARG A 15 -29.29 -8.41 8.53
C ARG A 15 -28.54 -9.56 7.87
N GLU A 16 -28.24 -9.43 6.57
CA GLU A 16 -27.46 -10.44 5.85
C GLU A 16 -26.04 -10.60 6.42
N PHE A 17 -25.37 -9.49 6.74
CA PHE A 17 -24.01 -9.50 7.28
C PHE A 17 -23.97 -10.02 8.70
N TYR A 18 -25.00 -9.73 9.51
CA TYR A 18 -25.16 -10.36 10.82
C TYR A 18 -25.27 -11.89 10.70
N GLN A 19 -26.10 -12.41 9.78
CA GLN A 19 -26.26 -13.86 9.57
C GLN A 19 -24.94 -14.54 9.12
N LYS A 20 -24.08 -13.82 8.38
CA LYS A 20 -22.73 -14.28 8.02
C LYS A 20 -21.71 -14.16 9.16
N GLY A 21 -22.07 -13.54 10.28
CA GLY A 21 -21.19 -13.25 11.41
C GLY A 21 -20.27 -12.05 11.22
N TRP A 22 -20.50 -11.22 10.20
CA TRP A 22 -19.67 -10.07 9.84
C TRP A 22 -19.97 -8.81 10.66
N CYS A 23 -21.19 -8.66 11.16
CA CYS A 23 -21.65 -7.50 11.95
C CYS A 23 -22.23 -7.95 13.31
N SER A 24 -21.51 -8.80 14.04
CA SER A 24 -21.93 -9.29 15.36
C SER A 24 -21.49 -8.34 16.49
N GLY A 25 -22.18 -8.40 17.64
CA GLY A 25 -21.76 -7.67 18.85
C GLY A 25 -21.72 -6.14 18.70
N SER A 26 -22.64 -5.56 17.92
CA SER A 26 -22.71 -4.13 17.54
C SER A 26 -21.61 -3.62 16.59
N GLY A 27 -20.62 -4.47 16.26
CA GLY A 27 -19.54 -4.16 15.34
C GLY A 27 -19.95 -4.20 13.86
N GLY A 28 -19.05 -3.73 13.00
CA GLY A 28 -19.30 -3.59 11.57
C GLY A 28 -20.21 -2.41 11.22
N GLY A 29 -20.36 -2.16 9.93
CA GLY A 29 -21.13 -1.01 9.45
C GLY A 29 -21.32 -1.01 7.95
N ILE A 30 -22.34 -0.30 7.51
CA ILE A 30 -22.69 -0.14 6.09
C ILE A 30 -23.03 1.33 5.89
N SER A 31 -22.46 1.89 4.83
CA SER A 31 -22.68 3.27 4.41
C SER A 31 -22.89 3.31 2.90
N ILE A 32 -23.85 4.12 2.46
CA ILE A 32 -24.17 4.35 1.05
C ILE A 32 -24.12 5.85 0.78
N ARG A 33 -23.44 6.25 -0.31
CA ARG A 33 -23.35 7.63 -0.79
C ARG A 33 -24.15 7.75 -2.08
N GLU A 34 -25.06 8.71 -2.09
CA GLU A 34 -25.85 9.07 -3.26
C GLU A 34 -25.12 10.09 -4.15
N SER A 35 -25.66 10.33 -5.35
CA SER A 35 -25.06 11.22 -6.36
C SER A 35 -25.00 12.69 -5.95
N ASP A 36 -25.82 13.11 -4.99
CA ASP A 36 -25.85 14.46 -4.40
C ASP A 36 -24.90 14.63 -3.19
N ASP A 37 -24.00 13.65 -2.98
CA ASP A 37 -23.07 13.58 -1.85
C ASP A 37 -23.72 13.40 -0.47
N SER A 38 -25.01 13.07 -0.45
CA SER A 38 -25.67 12.57 0.76
C SER A 38 -25.16 11.18 1.12
N ILE A 39 -24.77 11.00 2.38
CA ILE A 39 -24.27 9.72 2.90
C ILE A 39 -25.24 9.19 3.95
N TYR A 40 -25.64 7.93 3.80
CA TYR A 40 -26.55 7.25 4.72
C TYR A 40 -25.78 6.27 5.58
N VAL A 41 -25.97 6.34 6.90
CA VAL A 41 -25.24 5.51 7.86
C VAL A 41 -26.13 5.04 9.01
N ALA A 42 -25.92 3.81 9.46
CA ALA A 42 -26.62 3.24 10.61
C ALA A 42 -26.13 3.86 11.94
N PRO A 43 -26.93 3.79 13.02
CA PRO A 43 -26.50 4.25 14.33
C PRO A 43 -25.37 3.41 14.94
N SER A 44 -24.59 4.04 15.83
CA SER A 44 -23.59 3.36 16.64
C SER A 44 -24.21 2.58 17.80
N GLY A 45 -23.52 1.54 18.29
CA GLY A 45 -23.87 0.82 19.52
C GLY A 45 -25.17 0.00 19.51
N VAL A 46 -25.82 -0.17 18.36
CA VAL A 46 -27.06 -0.95 18.23
C VAL A 46 -26.84 -2.36 17.69
N LEU A 47 -27.82 -3.23 17.95
CA LEU A 47 -27.95 -4.54 17.29
C LEU A 47 -28.22 -4.33 15.79
N LYS A 48 -27.25 -4.66 14.96
CA LYS A 48 -27.22 -4.31 13.53
C LYS A 48 -28.36 -4.96 12.75
N GLU A 49 -28.76 -6.16 13.12
CA GLU A 49 -29.86 -6.93 12.52
C GLU A 49 -31.26 -6.35 12.81
N TYR A 50 -31.39 -5.49 13.82
CA TYR A 50 -32.67 -4.87 14.21
C TYR A 50 -32.82 -3.42 13.75
N VAL A 51 -31.82 -2.86 13.09
CA VAL A 51 -31.87 -1.49 12.56
C VAL A 51 -33.06 -1.34 11.61
N GLN A 52 -33.79 -0.25 11.80
CA GLN A 52 -34.94 0.16 11.00
C GLN A 52 -34.61 1.41 10.16
N GLU A 53 -35.38 1.64 9.10
CA GLU A 53 -35.16 2.74 8.15
C GLU A 53 -35.25 4.12 8.81
N ASP A 54 -36.13 4.27 9.80
CA ASP A 54 -36.35 5.51 10.56
C ASP A 54 -35.22 5.83 11.55
N GLU A 55 -34.25 4.93 11.71
CA GLU A 55 -33.05 5.07 12.54
C GLU A 55 -31.78 5.43 11.74
N ILE A 56 -31.86 5.45 10.39
CA ILE A 56 -30.72 5.75 9.52
C ILE A 56 -30.47 7.26 9.45
N TYR A 57 -29.22 7.66 9.69
CA TYR A 57 -28.77 9.05 9.61
C TYR A 57 -28.43 9.42 8.17
N LYS A 58 -28.63 10.70 7.84
CA LYS A 58 -28.08 11.32 6.62
C LYS A 58 -27.00 12.32 7.02
N ILE A 59 -25.77 12.11 6.54
CA ILE A 59 -24.60 12.95 6.82
C ILE A 59 -24.00 13.49 5.50
N ASN A 60 -23.19 14.54 5.59
CA ASN A 60 -22.38 15.03 4.46
C ASN A 60 -20.98 14.40 4.44
N ILE A 61 -20.18 14.74 3.43
CA ILE A 61 -18.81 14.22 3.24
C ILE A 61 -17.84 14.69 4.35
N GLU A 62 -18.17 15.76 5.08
CA GLU A 62 -17.48 16.22 6.29
C GLU A 62 -17.86 15.42 7.54
N GLY A 63 -18.97 14.67 7.51
CA GLY A 63 -19.46 13.85 8.61
C GLY A 63 -20.50 14.54 9.49
N GLU A 64 -20.98 15.70 9.08
CA GLU A 64 -22.01 16.46 9.79
C GLU A 64 -23.40 15.90 9.46
N VAL A 65 -24.27 15.84 10.47
CA VAL A 65 -25.65 15.35 10.29
C VAL A 65 -26.46 16.39 9.53
N VAL A 66 -26.88 16.03 8.31
CA VAL A 66 -27.73 16.84 7.43
C VAL A 66 -29.21 16.61 7.75
N GLU A 67 -29.58 15.37 8.09
CA GLU A 67 -30.93 15.00 8.48
C GLU A 67 -30.87 14.01 9.65
N ASN A 68 -31.58 14.33 10.72
CA ASN A 68 -31.73 13.42 11.86
C ASN A 68 -32.72 12.29 11.52
N PRO A 69 -32.53 11.08 12.10
CA PRO A 69 -33.53 10.02 11.98
C PRO A 69 -34.86 10.47 12.58
N THR A 70 -35.96 9.95 12.05
CA THR A 70 -37.32 10.22 12.55
C THR A 70 -37.66 9.42 13.81
N SER A 71 -36.85 8.42 14.14
CA SER A 71 -37.00 7.62 15.35
C SER A 71 -36.91 8.47 16.62
N SER A 72 -37.70 8.13 17.64
CA SER A 72 -37.66 8.80 18.95
C SER A 72 -36.41 8.44 19.77
N LYS A 73 -35.60 7.48 19.33
CA LYS A 73 -34.38 7.04 20.01
C LYS A 73 -33.27 8.08 19.81
N GLN A 74 -32.71 8.58 20.92
CA GLN A 74 -31.57 9.50 20.91
C GLN A 74 -30.25 8.74 20.71
N LEU A 75 -29.99 8.29 19.48
CA LEU A 75 -28.76 7.60 19.11
C LEU A 75 -27.72 8.57 18.51
N LYS A 76 -26.55 8.04 18.18
CA LYS A 76 -25.49 8.76 17.45
C LYS A 76 -25.19 8.06 16.12
N PRO A 77 -24.73 8.79 15.09
CA PRO A 77 -24.18 8.18 13.87
C PRO A 77 -23.07 7.17 14.18
N SER A 78 -22.82 6.23 13.26
CA SER A 78 -21.76 5.23 13.41
C SER A 78 -20.38 5.88 13.62
N GLU A 79 -19.59 5.31 14.53
CA GLU A 79 -18.17 5.67 14.74
C GLU A 79 -17.29 5.32 13.52
N CYS A 80 -17.77 4.50 12.59
CA CYS A 80 -17.07 4.22 11.33
C CYS A 80 -17.15 5.37 10.30
N SER A 81 -18.00 6.39 10.55
CA SER A 81 -18.27 7.45 9.57
C SER A 81 -17.02 8.19 9.09
N PRO A 82 -16.03 8.55 9.93
CA PRO A 82 -14.80 9.18 9.45
C PRO A 82 -14.04 8.33 8.42
N LEU A 83 -13.94 7.02 8.65
CA LEU A 83 -13.25 6.10 7.74
C LEU A 83 -14.04 5.91 6.43
N PHE A 84 -15.37 5.84 6.50
CA PHE A 84 -16.23 5.81 5.31
C PHE A 84 -16.06 7.07 4.48
N ASN A 85 -16.07 8.25 5.11
CA ASN A 85 -15.91 9.53 4.44
C ASN A 85 -14.53 9.65 3.79
N GLU A 86 -13.46 9.19 4.43
CA GLU A 86 -12.13 9.16 3.83
C GLU A 86 -12.08 8.28 2.58
N MET A 87 -12.71 7.11 2.60
CA MET A 87 -12.84 6.26 1.41
C MET A 87 -13.63 6.97 0.29
N TYR A 88 -14.74 7.63 0.61
CA TYR A 88 -15.52 8.39 -0.37
C TYR A 88 -14.74 9.55 -1.00
N LYS A 89 -13.93 10.27 -0.21
CA LYS A 89 -13.06 11.36 -0.67
C LYS A 89 -11.99 10.86 -1.63
N GLN A 90 -11.32 9.76 -1.29
CA GLN A 90 -10.19 9.26 -2.08
C GLN A 90 -10.58 8.41 -3.29
N ARG A 91 -11.72 7.71 -3.24
CA ARG A 91 -12.08 6.71 -4.26
C ARG A 91 -13.32 7.05 -5.05
N ARG A 92 -14.05 8.11 -4.68
CA ARG A 92 -15.37 8.44 -5.24
C ARG A 92 -16.29 7.22 -5.30
N SER A 93 -16.28 6.42 -4.23
CA SER A 93 -17.15 5.25 -4.08
C SER A 93 -18.60 5.65 -3.81
N GLY A 94 -19.54 4.76 -4.14
CA GLY A 94 -20.97 4.87 -3.79
C GLY A 94 -21.36 4.04 -2.57
N ALA A 95 -20.51 3.11 -2.13
CA ALA A 95 -20.73 2.38 -0.88
C ALA A 95 -19.42 2.03 -0.18
N ALA A 96 -19.48 1.99 1.15
CA ALA A 96 -18.42 1.53 2.02
C ALA A 96 -19.01 0.59 3.09
N LEU A 97 -18.38 -0.57 3.27
CA LEU A 97 -18.80 -1.62 4.16
C LEU A 97 -17.67 -1.95 5.12
N HIS A 98 -18.03 -2.35 6.33
CA HIS A 98 -17.10 -2.76 7.36
C HIS A 98 -17.57 -4.06 8.01
N SER A 99 -16.70 -5.07 8.00
CA SER A 99 -16.95 -6.36 8.64
C SER A 99 -15.93 -6.65 9.73
N HIS A 100 -16.40 -7.19 10.84
CA HIS A 100 -15.61 -7.80 11.90
C HIS A 100 -15.55 -9.33 11.70
N SER A 101 -15.48 -9.77 10.44
CA SER A 101 -15.43 -11.20 10.12
C SER A 101 -14.28 -11.88 10.86
N LEU A 102 -14.52 -13.07 11.41
CA LEU A 102 -13.48 -13.87 12.05
C LEU A 102 -12.34 -14.19 11.06
N ASN A 103 -12.65 -14.44 9.78
CA ASN A 103 -11.62 -14.71 8.77
C ASN A 103 -10.74 -13.47 8.55
N ALA A 104 -11.36 -12.29 8.44
CA ALA A 104 -10.65 -11.03 8.32
C ALA A 104 -9.76 -10.78 9.55
N CYS A 105 -10.28 -11.00 10.77
CA CYS A 105 -9.49 -10.82 11.99
C CYS A 105 -8.30 -11.81 12.06
N LEU A 106 -8.53 -13.11 11.83
CA LEU A 106 -7.50 -14.14 11.94
C LEU A 106 -6.41 -14.00 10.89
N ILE A 107 -6.75 -13.62 9.64
CA ILE A 107 -5.72 -13.49 8.61
C ILE A 107 -4.72 -12.37 8.94
N THR A 108 -5.15 -11.31 9.64
CA THR A 108 -4.21 -10.26 10.11
C THR A 108 -3.18 -10.74 11.12
N ARG A 109 -3.33 -11.94 11.71
CA ARG A 109 -2.31 -12.55 12.58
C ARG A 109 -1.23 -13.28 11.81
N LEU A 110 -1.46 -13.55 10.53
CA LEU A 110 -0.57 -14.34 9.67
C LEU A 110 0.33 -13.49 8.77
N TYR A 111 0.11 -12.18 8.74
CA TYR A 111 0.78 -11.22 7.87
C TYR A 111 1.07 -9.94 8.67
N ASP A 112 2.16 -9.25 8.30
CA ASP A 112 2.57 -8.03 8.99
C ASP A 112 2.11 -6.75 8.26
N THR A 113 2.19 -6.67 6.92
CA THR A 113 1.90 -5.41 6.21
C THR A 113 0.78 -5.53 5.18
N GLU A 114 0.57 -6.71 4.60
CA GLU A 114 -0.40 -6.92 3.54
C GLU A 114 -0.71 -8.41 3.39
N VAL A 115 -1.93 -8.70 2.96
CA VAL A 115 -2.37 -10.05 2.58
C VAL A 115 -2.30 -10.17 1.06
N HIS A 116 -1.77 -11.28 0.59
CA HIS A 116 -1.67 -11.59 -0.83
C HIS A 116 -2.49 -12.82 -1.18
N ALA A 117 -3.17 -12.74 -2.31
CA ALA A 117 -3.93 -13.84 -2.87
C ALA A 117 -3.71 -13.92 -4.38
N ILE A 118 -3.56 -15.14 -4.91
CA ILE A 118 -3.46 -15.44 -6.33
C ILE A 118 -4.09 -16.81 -6.59
N ASP A 119 -4.47 -17.09 -7.83
CA ASP A 119 -5.04 -18.36 -8.28
C ASP A 119 -6.39 -18.72 -7.63
N PHE A 120 -7.04 -17.76 -6.98
CA PHE A 120 -8.44 -17.88 -6.56
C PHE A 120 -9.35 -17.26 -7.61
N GLU A 121 -10.31 -18.03 -8.12
CA GLU A 121 -11.29 -17.54 -9.10
C GLU A 121 -12.07 -16.33 -8.58
N MET A 122 -12.30 -16.29 -7.26
CA MET A 122 -12.99 -15.20 -6.56
C MET A 122 -12.28 -13.84 -6.70
N ILE A 123 -10.99 -13.79 -7.06
CA ILE A 123 -10.27 -12.54 -7.31
C ILE A 123 -10.91 -11.75 -8.46
N LYS A 124 -11.53 -12.42 -9.45
CA LYS A 124 -12.22 -11.74 -10.57
C LYS A 124 -13.41 -10.90 -10.13
N GLY A 125 -13.95 -11.13 -8.93
CA GLY A 125 -14.99 -10.28 -8.33
C GLY A 125 -14.45 -8.96 -7.76
N ILE A 126 -13.13 -8.78 -7.71
CA ILE A 126 -12.47 -7.57 -7.24
C ILE A 126 -12.12 -6.72 -8.46
N LYS A 127 -12.63 -5.49 -8.50
CA LYS A 127 -12.51 -4.54 -9.60
C LYS A 127 -11.06 -4.37 -10.00
N GLY A 128 -10.80 -4.61 -11.29
CA GLY A 128 -9.49 -4.41 -11.88
C GLY A 128 -8.49 -5.51 -11.57
N HIS A 129 -8.92 -6.67 -11.04
CA HIS A 129 -8.06 -7.84 -10.82
C HIS A 129 -8.46 -9.03 -11.67
N LYS A 130 -7.47 -9.82 -12.09
CA LYS A 130 -7.62 -11.16 -12.69
C LYS A 130 -7.18 -12.21 -11.66
N ASN A 131 -7.71 -13.43 -11.75
CA ASN A 131 -7.27 -14.54 -10.89
C ASN A 131 -5.79 -14.93 -11.11
N SER A 132 -5.24 -14.61 -12.29
CA SER A 132 -3.85 -14.86 -12.67
C SER A 132 -2.87 -13.78 -12.19
N GLU A 133 -3.34 -12.75 -11.49
CA GLU A 133 -2.50 -11.71 -10.89
C GLU A 133 -2.73 -11.67 -9.37
N PHE A 134 -1.77 -11.09 -8.65
CA PHE A 134 -1.89 -10.95 -7.22
C PHE A 134 -2.91 -9.89 -6.85
N CYS A 135 -3.90 -10.31 -6.06
CA CYS A 135 -4.72 -9.42 -5.27
C CYS A 135 -3.97 -9.10 -3.97
N VAL A 136 -3.64 -7.82 -3.78
CA VAL A 136 -2.96 -7.33 -2.59
C VAL A 136 -3.94 -6.52 -1.74
N ILE A 137 -4.09 -6.92 -0.48
CA ILE A 137 -4.95 -6.28 0.51
C ILE A 137 -4.05 -5.66 1.58
N PRO A 138 -3.91 -4.34 1.64
CA PRO A 138 -3.11 -3.69 2.68
C PRO A 138 -3.65 -3.98 4.07
N LEU A 139 -2.74 -4.12 5.03
CA LEU A 139 -3.02 -4.31 6.44
C LEU A 139 -2.43 -3.14 7.23
N ILE A 140 -3.29 -2.40 7.92
CA ILE A 140 -2.90 -1.30 8.81
C ILE A 140 -3.04 -1.71 10.27
N GLU A 141 -2.19 -1.12 11.12
CA GLU A 141 -2.28 -1.31 12.56
C GLU A 141 -3.53 -0.65 13.13
N ASN A 142 -4.18 -1.35 14.06
CA ASN A 142 -5.28 -0.78 14.83
C ASN A 142 -4.79 0.31 15.78
N THR A 143 -5.69 1.19 16.20
CA THR A 143 -5.43 2.23 17.20
C THR A 143 -6.75 2.63 17.83
N GLU A 144 -6.71 3.00 19.11
CA GLU A 144 -7.88 3.54 19.83
C GLU A 144 -8.19 4.99 19.41
N ASN A 145 -7.26 5.64 18.69
CA ASN A 145 -7.44 7.00 18.18
C ASN A 145 -7.97 6.96 16.74
N GLU A 146 -9.24 7.32 16.55
CA GLU A 146 -9.90 7.33 15.24
C GLU A 146 -9.21 8.22 14.19
N CYS A 147 -8.66 9.37 14.61
CA CYS A 147 -7.94 10.27 13.69
C CYS A 147 -6.71 9.58 13.12
N GLN A 148 -5.92 8.92 13.97
CA GLN A 148 -4.75 8.15 13.54
C GLN A 148 -5.14 6.98 12.63
N LEU A 149 -6.26 6.31 12.92
CA LEU A 149 -6.73 5.20 12.06
C LEU A 149 -7.12 5.72 10.67
N THR A 150 -7.79 6.88 10.62
CA THR A 150 -8.16 7.54 9.36
C THR A 150 -6.93 7.94 8.54
N GLU A 151 -5.89 8.50 9.17
CA GLU A 151 -4.62 8.83 8.49
C GLU A 151 -3.90 7.60 7.94
N ARG A 152 -3.88 6.49 8.69
CA ARG A 152 -3.30 5.21 8.23
C ARG A 152 -4.07 4.65 7.05
N LEU A 153 -5.40 4.67 7.12
CA LEU A 153 -6.28 4.25 6.03
C LEU A 153 -6.04 5.13 4.79
N SER A 154 -5.97 6.44 4.97
CA SER A 154 -5.70 7.42 3.92
C SER A 154 -4.38 7.12 3.20
N SER A 155 -3.32 6.87 3.97
CA SER A 155 -1.99 6.53 3.44
C SER A 155 -1.98 5.18 2.71
N ALA A 156 -2.70 4.19 3.22
CA ALA A 156 -2.86 2.90 2.55
C ALA A 156 -3.64 3.03 1.24
N LEU A 157 -4.69 3.85 1.19
CA LEU A 157 -5.39 4.13 -0.07
C LEU A 157 -4.46 4.79 -1.11
N ILE A 158 -3.59 5.70 -0.71
CA ILE A 158 -2.63 6.31 -1.65
C ILE A 158 -1.63 5.26 -2.16
N SER A 159 -1.09 4.46 -1.25
CA SER A 159 -0.06 3.46 -1.55
C SER A 159 -0.58 2.27 -2.37
N TYR A 160 -1.86 1.94 -2.24
CA TYR A 160 -2.51 0.80 -2.88
C TYR A 160 -3.67 1.25 -3.79
N PRO A 161 -3.40 1.90 -4.93
CA PRO A 161 -4.43 2.51 -5.77
C PRO A 161 -5.43 1.49 -6.35
N ARG A 162 -5.02 0.22 -6.51
CA ARG A 162 -5.86 -0.87 -7.03
C ARG A 162 -6.64 -1.64 -5.96
N THR A 163 -6.43 -1.35 -4.68
CA THR A 163 -7.19 -2.05 -3.63
C THR A 163 -8.64 -1.60 -3.61
N GLN A 164 -9.54 -2.53 -3.26
CA GLN A 164 -10.92 -2.24 -2.87
C GLN A 164 -11.17 -2.47 -1.38
N GLY A 165 -10.17 -2.94 -0.65
CA GLY A 165 -10.32 -3.24 0.77
C GLY A 165 -9.04 -3.01 1.57
N ILE A 166 -9.21 -2.70 2.83
CA ILE A 166 -8.13 -2.47 3.79
C ILE A 166 -8.44 -3.30 5.03
N LEU A 167 -7.49 -4.14 5.45
CA LEU A 167 -7.57 -4.85 6.71
C LEU A 167 -7.03 -3.97 7.83
N VAL A 168 -7.69 -4.02 8.98
CA VAL A 168 -7.24 -3.41 10.23
C VAL A 168 -6.91 -4.52 11.20
N ARG A 169 -5.68 -4.56 11.71
CA ARG A 169 -5.17 -5.66 12.54
C ARG A 169 -6.09 -5.92 13.73
N ASN A 170 -6.47 -7.18 13.97
CA ASN A 170 -7.34 -7.58 15.09
C ASN A 170 -8.71 -6.90 15.12
N HIS A 171 -9.17 -6.32 14.01
CA HIS A 171 -10.39 -5.54 13.96
C HIS A 171 -11.29 -6.05 12.83
N GLY A 172 -10.88 -5.91 11.57
CA GLY A 172 -11.77 -6.28 10.47
C GLY A 172 -11.33 -5.80 9.10
N LEU A 173 -12.25 -5.88 8.15
CA LEU A 173 -12.09 -5.42 6.77
C LEU A 173 -12.96 -4.17 6.55
N TYR A 174 -12.37 -3.13 5.98
CA TYR A 174 -13.11 -2.04 5.31
C TYR A 174 -13.05 -2.28 3.80
N VAL A 175 -14.18 -2.19 3.11
CA VAL A 175 -14.28 -2.48 1.67
C VAL A 175 -15.22 -1.49 1.00
N PHE A 176 -14.90 -1.07 -0.22
CA PHE A 176 -15.64 -0.03 -0.93
C PHE A 176 -15.85 -0.35 -2.41
N GLY A 177 -16.87 0.26 -2.99
CA GLY A 177 -17.25 0.06 -4.39
C GLY A 177 -18.03 1.24 -4.96
N GLU A 178 -18.10 1.32 -6.29
CA GLU A 178 -18.89 2.35 -6.99
C GLU A 178 -20.38 2.25 -6.67
N THR A 179 -20.85 1.04 -6.36
CA THR A 179 -22.23 0.77 -5.92
C THR A 179 -22.19 -0.19 -4.73
N TRP A 180 -23.29 -0.27 -3.97
CA TRP A 180 -23.41 -1.19 -2.85
C TRP A 180 -23.26 -2.65 -3.29
N GLN A 181 -23.75 -3.02 -4.49
CA GLN A 181 -23.60 -4.37 -5.03
C GLN A 181 -22.12 -4.70 -5.27
N LYS A 182 -21.37 -3.79 -5.89
CA LYS A 182 -19.94 -3.99 -6.15
C LYS A 182 -19.13 -4.05 -4.85
N ALA A 183 -19.47 -3.23 -3.86
CA ALA A 183 -18.84 -3.29 -2.54
C ALA A 183 -19.15 -4.63 -1.84
N LYS A 184 -20.40 -5.11 -1.91
CA LYS A 184 -20.81 -6.40 -1.35
C LYS A 184 -20.09 -7.58 -2.01
N ILE A 185 -20.03 -7.60 -3.35
CA ILE A 185 -19.30 -8.63 -4.11
C ILE A 185 -17.83 -8.66 -3.66
N ALA A 186 -17.18 -7.50 -3.58
CA ALA A 186 -15.79 -7.43 -3.11
C ALA A 186 -15.65 -7.93 -1.67
N ALA A 187 -16.58 -7.60 -0.77
CA ALA A 187 -16.60 -8.09 0.62
C ALA A 187 -16.66 -9.62 0.67
N GLU A 188 -17.55 -10.24 -0.11
CA GLU A 188 -17.72 -11.69 -0.20
C GLU A 188 -16.51 -12.39 -0.82
N CYS A 189 -15.91 -11.79 -1.87
CA CYS A 189 -14.67 -12.28 -2.46
C CYS A 189 -13.50 -12.23 -1.48
N TYR A 190 -13.30 -11.11 -0.78
CA TYR A 190 -12.24 -10.99 0.22
C TYR A 190 -12.41 -11.98 1.36
N ASP A 191 -13.61 -12.07 1.95
CA ASP A 191 -13.85 -12.99 3.07
C ASP A 191 -13.64 -14.46 2.66
N TYR A 192 -14.08 -14.84 1.45
CA TYR A 192 -13.80 -16.16 0.88
C TYR A 192 -12.30 -16.40 0.76
N ILE A 193 -11.55 -15.45 0.18
CA ILE A 193 -10.10 -15.56 -0.01
C ILE A 193 -9.40 -15.72 1.34
N PHE A 194 -9.80 -14.94 2.35
CA PHE A 194 -9.23 -15.02 3.69
C PHE A 194 -9.46 -16.40 4.30
N LYS A 195 -10.70 -16.91 4.21
CA LYS A 195 -11.03 -18.26 4.66
C LYS A 195 -10.20 -19.32 3.93
N ALA A 196 -10.08 -19.22 2.61
CA ALA A 196 -9.33 -20.18 1.81
C ALA A 196 -7.84 -20.21 2.21
N ILE A 197 -7.22 -19.04 2.38
CA ILE A 197 -5.83 -18.93 2.85
C ILE A 197 -5.66 -19.54 4.25
N LEU A 198 -6.59 -19.25 5.17
CA LEU A 198 -6.58 -19.80 6.52
C LEU A 198 -6.68 -21.33 6.51
N GLU A 199 -7.57 -21.90 5.70
CA GLU A 199 -7.72 -23.34 5.55
C GLU A 199 -6.47 -23.99 4.91
N LEU A 200 -5.91 -23.38 3.85
CA LEU A 200 -4.66 -23.87 3.24
C LEU A 200 -3.53 -23.91 4.28
N LYS A 201 -3.38 -22.87 5.10
CA LYS A 201 -2.39 -22.87 6.19
C LYS A 201 -2.65 -23.96 7.23
N LYS A 202 -3.90 -24.24 7.60
CA LYS A 202 -4.24 -25.34 8.52
C LYS A 202 -3.81 -26.70 7.97
N PHE A 203 -3.88 -26.90 6.65
CA PHE A 203 -3.40 -28.11 5.97
C PHE A 203 -1.88 -28.11 5.70
N GLY A 204 -1.15 -27.09 6.15
CA GLY A 204 0.30 -26.97 5.90
C GLY A 204 0.65 -26.60 4.45
N ILE A 205 -0.32 -26.12 3.67
CA ILE A 205 -0.12 -25.69 2.28
C ILE A 205 0.28 -24.21 2.28
N SER A 206 1.48 -23.91 1.77
CA SER A 206 1.91 -22.54 1.58
C SER A 206 1.19 -21.92 0.39
N CYS A 207 0.49 -20.80 0.61
CA CYS A 207 0.01 -19.97 -0.48
C CYS A 207 1.18 -19.39 -1.26
N LYS A 208 1.03 -19.21 -2.57
CA LYS A 208 1.97 -18.41 -3.35
C LYS A 208 1.98 -17.00 -2.76
N GLN A 209 3.17 -16.49 -2.52
CA GLN A 209 3.36 -15.14 -2.00
C GLN A 209 3.87 -14.24 -3.11
N THR A 210 3.63 -12.93 -3.00
CA THR A 210 4.35 -11.98 -3.85
C THR A 210 5.82 -11.95 -3.43
N ILE A 211 6.64 -11.34 -4.28
CA ILE A 211 8.04 -10.99 -4.05
C ILE A 211 8.24 -10.22 -2.73
N SER A 212 7.21 -9.48 -2.28
CA SER A 212 7.21 -8.77 -1.00
C SER A 212 6.58 -9.63 0.10
N CYS A 213 6.98 -10.90 0.20
CA CYS A 213 6.62 -11.72 1.34
C CYS A 213 7.38 -11.34 2.60
N ASP A 214 8.47 -10.58 2.47
CA ASP A 214 9.07 -9.88 3.59
C ASP A 214 8.36 -8.52 3.74
N PRO A 215 7.55 -8.31 4.78
CA PRO A 215 6.96 -7.00 5.11
C PRO A 215 8.01 -5.89 5.25
N LYS A 216 9.28 -6.25 5.40
CA LYS A 216 10.41 -5.33 5.46
C LYS A 216 10.82 -4.85 4.06
N LEU A 217 10.65 -5.64 3.00
CA LEU A 217 11.25 -5.36 1.69
C LEU A 217 10.26 -5.52 0.52
N ARG A 218 9.75 -4.38 0.03
CA ARG A 218 8.76 -4.29 -1.05
C ARG A 218 9.43 -4.10 -2.42
N ILE A 219 9.39 -5.11 -3.29
CA ILE A 219 10.07 -5.11 -4.59
C ILE A 219 9.18 -5.70 -5.68
N TRP A 220 9.24 -5.14 -6.89
CA TRP A 220 8.55 -5.69 -8.07
C TRP A 220 9.21 -5.28 -9.38
N TYR A 221 8.96 -6.02 -10.46
CA TYR A 221 9.22 -5.51 -11.80
C TYR A 221 8.26 -4.36 -12.13
N VAL A 222 8.75 -3.33 -12.81
CA VAL A 222 7.93 -2.20 -13.24
C VAL A 222 7.08 -2.59 -14.45
N ASP A 223 5.81 -2.18 -14.47
CA ASP A 223 4.90 -2.34 -15.60
C ASP A 223 5.23 -1.36 -16.71
N GLU A 224 6.31 -1.66 -17.44
CA GLU A 224 6.80 -0.81 -18.53
C GLU A 224 5.77 -0.63 -19.66
N ASP A 225 4.89 -1.60 -19.86
CA ASP A 225 3.81 -1.49 -20.85
C ASP A 225 2.75 -0.49 -20.38
N GLN A 226 2.34 -0.55 -19.11
CA GLN A 226 1.43 0.46 -18.55
C GLN A 226 2.07 1.85 -18.50
N MET A 227 3.37 1.96 -18.17
CA MET A 227 4.07 3.26 -18.21
C MET A 227 4.04 3.87 -19.62
N LYS A 228 4.31 3.07 -20.67
CA LYS A 228 4.24 3.53 -22.06
C LYS A 228 2.83 3.97 -22.47
N LEU A 229 1.79 3.29 -21.97
CA LEU A 229 0.40 3.69 -22.20
C LEU A 229 0.09 5.03 -21.53
N ASP A 230 0.43 5.17 -20.25
CA ASP A 230 0.22 6.42 -19.50
C ASP A 230 1.01 7.59 -20.10
N GLU A 231 2.21 7.33 -20.62
CA GLU A 231 3.02 8.34 -21.32
C GLU A 231 2.32 8.84 -22.59
N LYS A 232 1.78 7.93 -23.41
CA LYS A 232 1.01 8.29 -24.61
C LYS A 232 -0.25 9.09 -24.28
N GLU A 233 -0.86 8.84 -23.13
CA GLU A 233 -2.05 9.55 -22.66
C GLU A 233 -1.72 10.86 -21.91
N GLY A 234 -0.44 11.20 -21.71
CA GLY A 234 -0.01 12.37 -20.93
C GLY A 234 -0.30 12.25 -19.43
N LYS A 235 -0.47 11.02 -18.92
CA LYS A 235 -0.80 10.68 -17.53
C LYS A 235 0.37 10.06 -16.76
N LEU A 236 1.53 9.89 -17.40
CA LEU A 236 2.68 9.27 -16.77
C LEU A 236 3.10 10.03 -15.51
N ASP A 237 3.03 9.33 -14.37
CA ASP A 237 3.62 9.79 -13.12
C ASP A 237 4.44 8.66 -12.52
N ILE A 238 5.76 8.71 -12.72
CA ILE A 238 6.73 7.71 -12.25
C ILE A 238 6.66 7.44 -10.73
N ARG A 239 6.04 8.34 -9.96
CA ARG A 239 5.78 8.20 -8.52
C ARG A 239 4.61 7.26 -8.21
N GLN A 240 3.85 6.82 -9.20
CA GLN A 240 2.89 5.73 -9.06
C GLN A 240 3.62 4.40 -9.01
N ALA A 241 3.08 3.39 -8.31
CA ALA A 241 3.78 2.12 -8.08
C ALA A 241 4.19 1.39 -9.38
N TYR A 242 3.38 1.44 -10.45
CA TYR A 242 3.57 0.69 -11.70
C TYR A 242 3.98 -0.77 -11.46
N GLN A 243 3.25 -1.49 -10.61
CA GLN A 243 3.56 -2.89 -10.32
C GLN A 243 3.21 -3.80 -11.50
N TYR A 244 4.20 -4.52 -12.05
CA TYR A 244 4.00 -5.45 -13.16
C TYR A 244 3.05 -6.58 -12.77
N ARG A 245 2.12 -6.88 -13.68
CA ARG A 245 0.94 -7.72 -13.40
C ARG A 245 1.20 -9.21 -13.56
N GLN A 246 2.22 -9.58 -14.32
CA GLN A 246 2.59 -10.97 -14.58
C GLN A 246 3.82 -11.35 -13.78
N TYR A 247 3.78 -12.57 -13.27
CA TYR A 247 4.69 -12.98 -12.22
C TYR A 247 6.08 -13.36 -12.75
N GLN A 248 7.12 -12.71 -12.22
CA GLN A 248 8.52 -13.17 -12.26
C GLN A 248 9.12 -13.08 -10.85
N TRP A 249 9.68 -14.17 -10.35
CA TRP A 249 10.23 -14.26 -9.00
C TRP A 249 11.41 -13.28 -8.81
N LEU A 250 11.32 -12.38 -7.85
CA LEU A 250 12.45 -11.66 -7.25
C LEU A 250 12.49 -12.04 -5.77
N THR A 251 13.66 -12.29 -5.22
CA THR A 251 13.85 -12.66 -3.81
C THR A 251 14.95 -11.79 -3.21
N PRO A 252 15.08 -11.73 -1.87
CA PRO A 252 16.27 -11.14 -1.24
C PRO A 252 17.57 -11.75 -1.80
N GLU A 253 17.60 -13.06 -2.11
CA GLU A 253 18.72 -13.72 -2.78
C GLU A 253 18.96 -13.17 -4.19
N TYR A 254 17.91 -12.85 -4.95
CA TYR A 254 18.04 -12.23 -6.26
C TYR A 254 18.68 -10.85 -6.18
N LEU A 255 18.25 -10.01 -5.23
CA LEU A 255 18.91 -8.72 -5.00
C LEU A 255 20.37 -8.88 -4.60
N LYS A 256 20.66 -9.88 -3.75
CA LYS A 256 22.04 -10.21 -3.37
C LYS A 256 22.88 -10.60 -4.58
N LYS A 257 22.32 -11.38 -5.52
CA LYS A 257 22.96 -11.67 -6.81
C LYS A 257 23.18 -10.43 -7.67
N LEU A 258 22.30 -9.42 -7.57
CA LEU A 258 22.54 -8.10 -8.16
C LEU A 258 23.56 -7.24 -7.38
N GLY A 259 24.08 -7.72 -6.25
CA GLY A 259 25.03 -6.98 -5.41
C GLY A 259 24.39 -5.95 -4.49
N ILE A 260 23.06 -5.93 -4.40
CA ILE A 260 22.32 -5.03 -3.50
C ILE A 260 22.34 -5.61 -2.09
N ILE A 261 22.61 -4.73 -1.12
CA ILE A 261 22.57 -5.08 0.30
C ILE A 261 21.46 -4.29 0.98
N TYR A 262 20.71 -4.95 1.85
CA TYR A 262 19.54 -4.40 2.49
C TYR A 262 19.49 -4.77 3.99
N TRP A 263 19.07 -3.81 4.82
CA TRP A 263 18.76 -4.00 6.23
C TRP A 263 17.46 -3.28 6.60
N LYS A 264 16.69 -3.87 7.53
CA LYS A 264 15.58 -3.19 8.23
C LYS A 264 16.00 -2.81 9.65
N LEU A 265 16.02 -1.51 9.92
CA LEU A 265 16.30 -0.89 11.22
C LEU A 265 15.05 -0.15 11.74
N ASP A 266 15.20 0.73 12.73
CA ASP A 266 14.09 1.46 13.39
C ASP A 266 13.83 2.88 12.83
N GLY A 267 14.65 3.34 11.89
CA GLY A 267 14.58 4.69 11.33
C GLY A 267 15.16 5.78 12.24
N GLN A 268 15.82 5.42 13.34
CA GLN A 268 16.50 6.36 14.23
C GLN A 268 17.97 6.53 13.83
N GLU A 269 18.49 7.74 14.02
CA GLU A 269 19.87 8.10 13.70
C GLU A 269 20.88 7.52 14.71
N ASP A 270 20.47 7.33 15.96
CA ASP A 270 21.26 6.79 17.07
C ASP A 270 21.17 5.25 17.20
N ASN A 271 20.62 4.58 16.19
CA ASN A 271 20.46 3.14 16.17
C ASN A 271 21.82 2.41 16.32
N GLN A 272 21.92 1.52 17.30
CA GLN A 272 23.17 0.79 17.59
C GLN A 272 23.59 -0.16 16.46
N THR A 273 22.62 -0.75 15.76
CA THR A 273 22.90 -1.63 14.61
C THR A 273 23.43 -0.82 13.42
N LEU A 274 22.90 0.38 13.18
CA LEU A 274 23.44 1.31 12.19
C LEU A 274 24.91 1.64 12.49
N GLN A 275 25.25 1.94 13.75
CA GLN A 275 26.64 2.22 14.13
C GLN A 275 27.58 1.03 13.87
N LYS A 276 27.12 -0.21 14.16
CA LYS A 276 27.89 -1.42 13.84
C LYS A 276 28.13 -1.56 12.34
N ILE A 277 27.07 -1.42 11.53
CA ILE A 277 27.17 -1.49 10.05
C ILE A 277 28.16 -0.44 9.54
N ARG A 278 28.09 0.79 10.06
CA ARG A 278 29.02 1.86 9.68
C ARG A 278 30.47 1.51 9.98
N ASN A 279 30.75 0.96 11.16
CA ASN A 279 32.10 0.57 11.55
C ASN A 279 32.63 -0.60 10.71
N GLU A 280 31.79 -1.62 10.49
CA GLU A 280 32.15 -2.82 9.73
C GLU A 280 32.42 -2.52 8.25
N ARG A 281 31.64 -1.60 7.65
CA ARG A 281 31.76 -1.23 6.23
C ARG A 281 32.61 0.02 5.98
N GLY A 282 33.17 0.62 7.02
CA GLY A 282 34.04 1.79 6.93
C GLY A 282 33.32 3.06 6.46
N TYR A 283 32.04 3.25 6.82
CA TYR A 283 31.26 4.44 6.47
C TYR A 283 31.58 5.62 7.40
N LYS A 284 32.63 6.38 7.04
CA LYS A 284 33.21 7.45 7.87
C LYS A 284 32.37 8.73 7.87
N ASN A 285 31.79 9.09 6.72
CA ASN A 285 31.06 10.34 6.55
C ASN A 285 29.57 10.09 6.32
N TYR A 286 28.74 11.04 6.73
CA TYR A 286 27.31 11.04 6.43
C TYR A 286 26.76 12.46 6.39
N ASP A 287 25.65 12.61 5.69
CA ASP A 287 24.78 13.77 5.80
C ASP A 287 23.31 13.34 5.74
N ILE A 288 22.41 14.31 5.94
CA ILE A 288 20.97 14.08 5.90
C ILE A 288 20.38 14.94 4.80
N ILE A 289 19.60 14.31 3.93
CA ILE A 289 18.82 14.97 2.90
C ILE A 289 17.33 14.83 3.21
N GLU A 290 16.59 15.92 3.04
CA GLU A 290 15.13 15.94 3.12
C GLU A 290 14.58 16.44 1.78
N ILE A 291 13.81 15.57 1.12
CA ILE A 291 13.17 15.85 -0.16
C ILE A 291 11.68 15.92 0.09
N SER A 292 11.13 17.13 -0.02
CA SER A 292 9.72 17.41 0.25
C SER A 292 9.19 18.44 -0.73
N GLU A 293 8.04 18.18 -1.33
CA GLU A 293 7.36 19.16 -2.18
C GLU A 293 7.05 20.46 -1.44
N LYS A 294 6.78 20.38 -0.13
CA LYS A 294 6.41 21.53 0.71
C LYS A 294 7.61 22.29 1.25
N LYS A 295 8.73 21.61 1.55
CA LYS A 295 9.89 22.22 2.23
C LYS A 295 11.07 22.52 1.30
N SER A 296 11.27 21.74 0.25
CA SER A 296 12.46 21.84 -0.60
C SER A 296 12.24 22.87 -1.71
N LYS A 297 12.96 24.00 -1.67
CA LYS A 297 12.87 25.06 -2.69
C LYS A 297 13.15 24.57 -4.12
N ASN A 298 14.01 23.55 -4.25
CA ASN A 298 14.42 22.98 -5.53
C ASN A 298 13.83 21.57 -5.77
N TYR A 299 12.71 21.22 -5.12
CA TYR A 299 12.10 19.89 -5.18
C TYR A 299 11.98 19.33 -6.61
N LYS A 300 11.37 20.12 -7.52
CA LYS A 300 11.19 19.70 -8.91
C LYS A 300 12.52 19.44 -9.61
N GLN A 301 13.49 20.34 -9.44
CA GLN A 301 14.81 20.18 -10.06
C GLN A 301 15.54 18.93 -9.54
N MET A 302 15.47 18.68 -8.22
CA MET A 302 16.06 17.49 -7.61
C MET A 302 15.42 16.20 -8.15
N LEU A 303 14.09 16.16 -8.25
CA LEU A 303 13.39 15.03 -8.85
C LEU A 303 13.73 14.83 -10.32
N GLU A 304 13.85 15.91 -11.11
CA GLU A 304 14.25 15.82 -12.51
C GLU A 304 15.65 15.23 -12.68
N THR A 305 16.58 15.53 -11.76
CA THR A 305 17.91 14.92 -11.76
C THR A 305 17.87 13.47 -11.32
N PHE A 306 17.23 13.15 -10.19
CA PHE A 306 17.25 11.80 -9.62
C PHE A 306 16.49 10.76 -10.43
N LYS A 307 15.48 11.18 -11.20
CA LYS A 307 14.71 10.27 -12.07
C LYS A 307 15.47 9.85 -13.34
N GLN A 308 16.56 10.54 -13.69
CA GLN A 308 17.41 10.14 -14.82
C GLN A 308 18.15 8.86 -14.45
N GLU A 309 18.18 7.89 -15.37
CA GLU A 309 18.93 6.65 -15.16
C GLU A 309 20.43 6.92 -15.22
N HIS A 310 21.15 6.53 -14.17
CA HIS A 310 22.58 6.81 -14.01
C HIS A 310 23.31 5.69 -13.24
N ILE A 311 24.63 5.79 -13.20
CA ILE A 311 25.52 5.02 -12.33
C ILE A 311 26.35 5.93 -11.43
N HIS A 312 26.95 5.32 -10.40
CA HIS A 312 28.01 5.89 -9.59
C HIS A 312 29.25 4.98 -9.63
N TYR A 313 30.42 5.58 -9.42
CA TYR A 313 31.72 4.89 -9.32
C TYR A 313 32.05 4.44 -7.90
N ASP A 314 31.14 4.69 -6.96
CA ASP A 314 31.19 4.27 -5.56
C ASP A 314 29.82 3.68 -5.18
N GLU A 315 29.72 3.06 -3.99
CA GLU A 315 28.43 2.59 -3.47
C GLU A 315 27.45 3.75 -3.24
N GLU A 316 26.18 3.58 -3.66
CA GLU A 316 25.10 4.48 -3.25
C GLU A 316 24.41 3.91 -2.01
N ILE A 317 24.64 4.57 -0.87
CA ILE A 317 24.16 4.11 0.44
C ILE A 317 23.08 5.08 0.96
N ARG A 318 21.92 4.54 1.33
CA ARG A 318 20.77 5.31 1.82
C ARG A 318 20.12 4.61 3.00
N TYR A 319 19.98 5.33 4.10
CA TYR A 319 19.20 4.90 5.27
C TYR A 319 18.01 5.84 5.46
N ILE A 320 16.79 5.32 5.36
CA ILE A 320 15.57 6.13 5.38
C ILE A 320 15.17 6.41 6.82
N ILE A 321 15.25 7.68 7.20
CA ILE A 321 14.86 8.19 8.52
C ILE A 321 13.35 8.45 8.56
N ASP A 322 12.77 8.95 7.47
CA ASP A 322 11.34 9.26 7.41
C ASP A 322 10.81 9.27 5.98
N GLY A 323 9.49 9.17 5.82
CA GLY A 323 8.82 9.15 4.52
C GLY A 323 9.16 7.91 3.69
N SER A 324 9.08 8.06 2.36
CA SER A 324 9.12 6.93 1.44
C SER A 324 9.45 7.32 -0.01
N GLY A 325 9.91 6.34 -0.79
CA GLY A 325 10.28 6.53 -2.19
C GLY A 325 10.65 5.24 -2.92
N TYR A 326 10.99 5.37 -4.20
CA TYR A 326 11.34 4.25 -5.07
C TYR A 326 12.78 4.36 -5.56
N PHE A 327 13.54 3.29 -5.37
CA PHE A 327 14.74 3.02 -6.13
C PHE A 327 14.39 2.08 -7.28
N ASP A 328 14.52 2.56 -8.50
CA ASP A 328 14.43 1.69 -9.67
C ASP A 328 15.84 1.26 -10.07
N ILE A 329 16.04 -0.03 -10.27
CA ILE A 329 17.32 -0.67 -10.62
C ILE A 329 17.14 -1.56 -11.85
N ARG A 330 18.22 -1.81 -12.59
CA ARG A 330 18.20 -2.75 -13.72
C ARG A 330 18.47 -4.19 -13.25
N SER A 331 17.60 -5.10 -13.69
CA SER A 331 17.82 -6.55 -13.59
C SER A 331 18.97 -7.03 -14.50
N HIS A 332 19.38 -8.30 -14.37
CA HIS A 332 20.39 -8.91 -15.26
C HIS A 332 19.93 -8.99 -16.73
N GLU A 333 18.62 -8.92 -16.99
CA GLU A 333 18.02 -8.84 -18.34
C GLU A 333 17.71 -7.38 -18.76
N ASP A 334 18.24 -6.40 -18.04
CA ASP A 334 18.05 -4.96 -18.28
C ASP A 334 16.59 -4.46 -18.18
N LYS A 335 15.70 -5.22 -17.53
CA LYS A 335 14.35 -4.77 -17.14
C LYS A 335 14.36 -3.98 -15.84
N TRP A 336 13.41 -3.05 -15.69
CA TRP A 336 13.26 -2.25 -14.46
C TRP A 336 12.69 -3.07 -13.31
N ILE A 337 13.38 -3.03 -12.17
CA ILE A 337 12.91 -3.50 -10.87
C ILE A 337 12.77 -2.27 -9.97
N ARG A 338 11.67 -2.17 -9.26
CA ARG A 338 11.37 -1.11 -8.29
C ARG A 338 11.46 -1.64 -6.88
N ILE A 339 12.16 -0.92 -6.03
CA ILE A 339 12.30 -1.16 -4.59
C ILE A 339 11.64 0.00 -3.84
N HIS A 340 10.58 -0.27 -3.10
CA HIS A 340 9.88 0.72 -2.28
C HIS A 340 10.50 0.81 -0.89
N VAL A 341 11.23 1.89 -0.66
CA VAL A 341 11.87 2.18 0.61
C VAL A 341 11.00 3.09 1.47
N THR A 342 10.97 2.82 2.76
CA THR A 342 10.23 3.49 3.83
C THR A 342 11.11 3.66 5.06
N ARG A 343 10.65 4.41 6.06
CA ARG A 343 11.34 4.54 7.34
C ARG A 343 11.90 3.21 7.86
N GLY A 344 13.18 3.26 8.26
CA GLY A 344 13.95 2.13 8.76
C GLY A 344 14.64 1.30 7.68
N ASP A 345 14.35 1.50 6.40
CA ASP A 345 15.02 0.79 5.32
C ASP A 345 16.42 1.36 5.08
N MET A 346 17.43 0.48 5.06
CA MET A 346 18.79 0.81 4.65
C MET A 346 19.14 -0.01 3.42
N ILE A 347 19.54 0.65 2.34
CA ILE A 347 19.91 0.04 1.06
C ILE A 347 21.30 0.51 0.62
N VAL A 348 22.05 -0.42 0.02
CA VAL A 348 23.33 -0.18 -0.64
C VAL A 348 23.23 -0.68 -2.06
N LEU A 349 23.37 0.24 -3.01
CA LEU A 349 23.49 -0.09 -4.43
C LEU A 349 25.00 -0.16 -4.79
N PRO A 350 25.44 -1.22 -5.50
CA PRO A 350 26.84 -1.39 -5.84
C PRO A 350 27.29 -0.39 -6.92
N GLU A 351 28.59 -0.09 -6.90
CA GLU A 351 29.29 0.62 -7.97
C GLU A 351 28.94 0.04 -9.35
N GLY A 352 28.67 0.91 -10.34
CA GLY A 352 28.44 0.50 -11.74
C GLY A 352 27.04 -0.04 -12.06
N MET A 353 26.11 -0.08 -11.10
CA MET A 353 24.71 -0.44 -11.33
C MET A 353 23.91 0.74 -11.87
N TYR A 354 23.18 0.55 -12.98
CA TYR A 354 22.18 1.51 -13.44
C TYR A 354 20.98 1.54 -12.50
N HIS A 355 20.65 2.74 -12.04
CA HIS A 355 19.54 2.99 -11.16
C HIS A 355 19.00 4.42 -11.34
N ARG A 356 17.87 4.69 -10.69
CA ARG A 356 17.29 6.03 -10.51
C ARG A 356 16.47 6.07 -9.24
N PHE A 357 16.16 7.28 -8.78
CA PHE A 357 15.34 7.50 -7.59
C PHE A 357 14.18 8.45 -7.88
N THR A 358 13.03 8.19 -7.26
CA THR A 358 11.90 9.13 -7.19
C THR A 358 11.22 9.03 -5.82
N THR A 359 10.61 10.12 -5.35
CA THR A 359 9.61 9.99 -4.28
C THR A 359 8.43 9.17 -4.77
N ASP A 360 7.65 8.60 -3.84
CA ASP A 360 6.32 8.08 -4.18
C ASP A 360 5.26 9.20 -4.12
N ALA A 361 3.99 8.82 -4.18
CA ALA A 361 2.86 9.75 -4.14
C ALA A 361 2.75 10.57 -2.85
N CYS A 362 3.45 10.20 -1.77
CA CYS A 362 3.51 10.98 -0.54
C CYS A 362 4.43 12.21 -0.65
N ASN A 363 5.24 12.32 -1.71
CA ASN A 363 6.10 13.48 -2.01
C ASN A 363 7.04 13.88 -0.86
N TYR A 364 7.42 12.91 -0.04
CA TYR A 364 8.22 13.13 1.16
C TYR A 364 9.16 11.96 1.45
N ILE A 365 10.45 12.27 1.58
CA ILE A 365 11.45 11.35 2.13
C ILE A 365 12.54 12.12 2.87
N LYS A 366 13.00 11.56 3.98
CA LYS A 366 14.19 11.99 4.72
C LYS A 366 15.15 10.82 4.80
N ALA A 367 16.36 10.99 4.27
CA ALA A 367 17.36 9.93 4.21
C ALA A 367 18.71 10.40 4.74
N MET A 368 19.37 9.53 5.50
CA MET A 368 20.80 9.62 5.77
C MET A 368 21.56 9.03 4.58
N ARG A 369 22.49 9.79 4.04
CA ARG A 369 23.40 9.33 2.99
C ARG A 369 24.74 9.04 3.64
N LEU A 370 25.31 7.86 3.40
CA LEU A 370 26.57 7.42 4.01
C LEU A 370 27.66 7.26 2.96
N PHE A 371 28.92 7.46 3.36
CA PHE A 371 30.08 7.43 2.48
C PHE A 371 31.25 6.72 3.14
N GLN A 372 32.00 5.95 2.35
CA GLN A 372 33.27 5.36 2.79
C GLN A 372 34.34 6.45 3.00
N ASP A 373 34.45 7.39 2.05
CA ASP A 373 35.40 8.51 2.08
C ASP A 373 34.67 9.85 1.87
N GLU A 374 35.32 10.85 1.27
CA GLU A 374 34.67 12.13 0.96
C GLU A 374 33.50 11.94 -0.01
N PRO A 375 32.38 12.65 0.19
CA PRO A 375 31.16 12.40 -0.55
C PRO A 375 31.33 12.75 -2.03
N LYS A 376 31.23 11.74 -2.89
CA LYS A 376 31.21 11.88 -4.35
C LYS A 376 29.78 11.65 -4.84
N TRP A 377 29.22 12.68 -5.45
CA TRP A 377 27.82 12.70 -5.87
C TRP A 377 27.60 12.56 -7.36
N THR A 378 28.67 12.53 -8.15
CA THR A 378 28.59 12.69 -9.60
C THR A 378 27.82 11.51 -10.20
N PRO A 379 26.62 11.75 -10.76
CA PRO A 379 25.90 10.73 -11.50
C PRO A 379 26.45 10.70 -12.94
N TYR A 380 26.64 9.51 -13.47
CA TYR A 380 26.98 9.30 -14.88
C TYR A 380 25.77 8.71 -15.57
N ASN A 381 25.06 9.55 -16.35
CA ASN A 381 23.83 9.17 -17.02
C ASN A 381 24.09 8.06 -18.05
N ARG A 382 23.12 7.16 -18.20
CA ARG A 382 23.15 6.15 -19.27
C ARG A 382 23.14 6.84 -20.65
N PRO A 383 23.98 6.43 -21.62
CA PRO A 383 24.95 5.33 -21.57
C PRO A 383 26.31 5.72 -20.95
N ASP A 384 26.84 4.85 -20.09
CA ASP A 384 28.21 4.88 -19.57
C ASP A 384 28.81 3.46 -19.49
N ASP A 385 28.60 2.67 -20.55
CA ASP A 385 28.92 1.24 -20.57
C ASP A 385 30.43 0.93 -20.61
N GLU A 386 31.25 1.92 -21.00
CA GLU A 386 32.70 1.77 -21.16
C GLU A 386 33.50 2.02 -19.87
N SER A 387 32.86 2.54 -18.81
CA SER A 387 33.53 2.87 -17.56
C SER A 387 34.05 1.63 -16.84
N VAL A 388 35.13 1.80 -16.07
CA VAL A 388 35.78 0.71 -15.33
C VAL A 388 34.80 0.11 -14.32
N SER A 389 34.06 0.97 -13.61
CA SER A 389 33.02 0.61 -12.65
C SER A 389 31.93 -0.24 -13.28
N ARG A 390 31.41 0.17 -14.45
CA ARG A 390 30.37 -0.58 -15.16
C ARG A 390 30.86 -1.95 -15.65
N LYS A 391 32.06 -2.02 -16.23
CA LYS A 391 32.68 -3.28 -16.66
C LYS A 391 32.89 -4.25 -15.50
N LYS A 392 33.36 -3.75 -14.35
CA LYS A 392 33.53 -4.52 -13.11
C LYS A 392 32.18 -5.07 -12.62
N TYR A 393 31.13 -4.25 -12.61
CA TYR A 393 29.79 -4.68 -12.25
C TYR A 393 29.24 -5.76 -13.20
N LEU A 394 29.40 -5.59 -14.52
CA LEU A 394 28.97 -6.58 -15.50
C LEU A 394 29.71 -7.92 -15.35
N GLN A 395 31.01 -7.90 -15.08
CA GLN A 395 31.79 -9.10 -14.77
C GLN A 395 31.26 -9.79 -13.52
N TYR A 396 30.95 -9.04 -12.46
CA TYR A 396 30.31 -9.60 -11.26
C TYR A 396 28.98 -10.28 -11.61
N ILE A 397 28.10 -9.61 -12.35
CA ILE A 397 26.78 -10.16 -12.71
C ILE A 397 26.89 -11.47 -13.50
N GLN A 398 27.85 -11.56 -14.44
CA GLN A 398 28.12 -12.79 -15.20
C GLN A 398 28.55 -13.98 -14.33
N THR A 399 29.04 -13.74 -13.11
CA THR A 399 29.38 -14.83 -12.17
C THR A 399 28.19 -15.29 -11.31
N GLN A 400 27.10 -14.51 -11.25
CA GLN A 400 25.96 -14.73 -10.36
C GLN A 400 24.74 -15.38 -11.07
N PHE A 401 24.62 -15.13 -12.37
CA PHE A 401 23.58 -15.62 -13.28
C PHE A 401 24.24 -16.35 -14.44
#